data_AF-A0A928MNV1-F1
#
_entry.id   AF-A0A928MNV1-F1
#
_cell.length_a   1.000
_cell.length_b   1.000
_cell.length_c   1.000
_cell.angle_alpha   90.00
_cell.angle_beta   90.00
_cell.angle_gamma   90.00
#
_symmetry.space_group_name_H-M   'P 1'
#
loop_
_entity.id
_entity.type
_entity.pdbx_description
1 polymer ?
#
loop_
_entity_poly.entity_id
_entity_poly.type
_entity_poly.pdbx_seq_one_letter_code
_entity_poly.pdbx_strand_id
1 'polypeptide(L)'
;IELSGSTSSNINLPFITADATGPKHLDLNLTRAKFNELTAHLVEKTAGPVKQALSDSGLSPSDLSKVLMVGGSSRIPAVQDEVKKLTGKEGFKGINPDECVAIGAAIQGGVLGGDVEGILLLDVTPLSLGIETLGGVCTKLIDRNTTIPTKKSQVFSTAADFQTSVEVNVLQGEREMAADNKSLGRFHLDGIAPARRGVPQIEVTFDIDANGIVNVSAKDLGTGKEQHITITSSSNMSKEDIDKAVREAEQFAAEDARKKEEIDTRNAGDQMVYQTEKTLEEMKDKIDPADKSEIDAALAELKTALSGSDTAAIKAKTEALTQVFYKVSEKLYQQTGAQPGPEAGGPQAGGPQGGDGQQYYDADYTVVDDDKK
;
A
#
# COMPACT_ATOMS: atom_id res chain seq x y z
N ILE A 1 -17.57 -2.58 -12.94
CA ILE A 1 -16.96 -2.38 -14.29
C ILE A 1 -17.97 -2.69 -15.40
N GLU A 2 -18.74 -3.79 -15.33
CA GLU A 2 -19.69 -4.14 -16.40
C GLU A 2 -20.67 -3.02 -16.76
N LEU A 3 -21.35 -2.41 -15.79
CA LEU A 3 -22.29 -1.31 -16.08
C LEU A 3 -21.62 -0.01 -16.56
N SER A 4 -20.29 0.10 -16.45
CA SER A 4 -19.53 1.18 -17.06
C SER A 4 -19.32 0.96 -18.57
N GLY A 5 -19.27 -0.29 -19.03
CA GLY A 5 -19.15 -0.65 -20.46
C GLY A 5 -20.49 -0.99 -21.13
N SER A 6 -21.40 -1.61 -20.39
CA SER A 6 -22.68 -2.16 -20.86
C SER A 6 -23.88 -1.47 -20.20
N THR A 7 -25.05 -1.56 -20.81
CA THR A 7 -26.29 -0.93 -20.30
C THR A 7 -27.03 -1.78 -19.28
N SER A 8 -26.71 -3.07 -19.18
CA SER A 8 -27.28 -4.03 -18.23
C SER A 8 -26.25 -5.10 -17.85
N SER A 9 -26.44 -5.70 -16.69
CA SER A 9 -25.64 -6.80 -16.16
C SER A 9 -26.55 -7.75 -15.39
N ASN A 10 -26.33 -9.06 -15.52
CA ASN A 10 -27.08 -10.07 -14.80
C ASN A 10 -26.29 -10.51 -13.56
N ILE A 11 -26.90 -10.37 -12.39
CA ILE A 11 -26.40 -10.82 -11.10
C ILE A 11 -26.99 -12.21 -10.87
N ASN A 12 -26.18 -13.24 -11.13
CA ASN A 12 -26.55 -14.64 -10.93
C ASN A 12 -25.67 -15.27 -9.84
N LEU A 13 -26.25 -15.51 -8.67
CA LEU A 13 -25.60 -16.15 -7.53
C LEU A 13 -26.39 -17.43 -7.18
N PRO A 14 -26.02 -18.59 -7.77
CA PRO A 14 -26.66 -19.85 -7.45
C PRO A 14 -26.26 -20.32 -6.04
N PHE A 15 -27.19 -20.96 -5.32
CA PHE A 15 -26.95 -21.50 -3.97
C PHE A 15 -26.47 -20.44 -2.97
N ILE A 16 -26.92 -19.19 -3.12
CA ILE A 16 -26.52 -18.07 -2.24
C ILE A 16 -26.87 -18.32 -0.78
N THR A 17 -27.97 -19.04 -0.53
CA THR A 17 -28.38 -19.45 0.81
C THR A 17 -29.33 -20.65 0.74
N ALA A 18 -29.84 -21.12 1.87
CA ALA A 18 -30.89 -22.13 1.95
C ALA A 18 -31.89 -21.77 3.05
N ASP A 19 -33.16 -22.16 2.87
CA ASP A 19 -34.19 -22.05 3.89
C ASP A 19 -34.92 -23.40 4.08
N ALA A 20 -36.01 -23.41 4.86
CA ALA A 20 -36.82 -24.61 5.11
C ALA A 20 -37.38 -25.28 3.83
N THR A 21 -37.37 -24.58 2.70
CA THR A 21 -37.83 -25.07 1.39
C THR A 21 -36.69 -25.51 0.47
N GLY A 22 -35.44 -25.39 0.92
CA GLY A 22 -34.24 -25.83 0.19
C GLY A 22 -33.31 -24.68 -0.24
N PRO A 23 -32.37 -24.95 -1.17
CA PRO A 23 -31.42 -23.96 -1.64
C PRO A 23 -32.09 -22.81 -2.39
N LYS A 24 -31.51 -21.61 -2.28
CA LYS A 24 -31.94 -20.37 -2.92
C LYS A 24 -30.90 -19.85 -3.88
N HIS A 25 -31.38 -19.18 -4.92
CA HIS A 25 -30.58 -18.55 -5.96
C HIS A 25 -31.00 -17.09 -6.07
N LEU A 26 -30.04 -16.20 -6.35
CA LEU A 26 -30.33 -14.84 -6.77
C LEU A 26 -30.11 -14.74 -8.27
N ASP A 27 -31.15 -14.40 -9.02
CA ASP A 27 -31.06 -14.07 -10.45
C ASP A 27 -31.75 -12.72 -10.66
N LEU A 28 -30.97 -11.68 -10.89
CA LEU A 28 -31.43 -10.31 -11.00
C LEU A 28 -30.74 -9.59 -12.15
N ASN A 29 -31.51 -8.94 -13.02
CA ASN A 29 -30.96 -8.06 -14.05
C ASN A 29 -30.89 -6.61 -13.54
N LEU A 30 -29.67 -6.05 -13.44
CA LEU A 30 -29.43 -4.68 -13.03
C LEU A 30 -29.10 -3.83 -14.27
N THR A 31 -29.86 -2.76 -14.49
CA THR A 31 -29.59 -1.81 -15.57
C THR A 31 -28.70 -0.67 -15.10
N ARG A 32 -27.95 -0.05 -16.03
CA ARG A 32 -27.17 1.17 -15.77
C ARG A 32 -28.05 2.29 -15.25
N ALA A 33 -29.27 2.43 -15.80
CA ALA A 33 -30.24 3.42 -15.34
C ALA A 33 -30.58 3.22 -13.85
N LYS A 34 -30.84 1.98 -13.43
CA LYS A 34 -31.14 1.69 -12.02
C LYS A 34 -29.92 1.90 -11.12
N PHE A 35 -28.73 1.52 -11.56
CA PHE A 35 -27.48 1.79 -10.83
C PHE A 35 -27.26 3.30 -10.62
N ASN A 36 -27.46 4.10 -11.68
CA ASN A 36 -27.34 5.56 -11.60
C ASN A 36 -28.39 6.15 -10.65
N GLU A 37 -29.63 5.66 -10.68
CA GLU A 37 -30.67 6.08 -9.74
C GLU A 37 -30.26 5.81 -8.28
N LEU A 38 -29.77 4.61 -7.99
CA LEU A 38 -29.33 4.22 -6.64
C LEU A 38 -28.12 5.03 -6.15
N THR A 39 -27.24 5.46 -7.04
CA THR A 39 -25.97 6.14 -6.72
C THR A 39 -25.97 7.65 -6.98
N ALA A 40 -27.06 8.22 -7.51
CA ALA A 40 -27.15 9.63 -7.90
C ALA A 40 -26.71 10.58 -6.77
N HIS A 41 -27.20 10.33 -5.56
CA HIS A 41 -26.87 11.12 -4.38
C HIS A 41 -25.37 11.10 -4.00
N LEU A 42 -24.64 10.03 -4.34
CA LEU A 42 -23.19 9.95 -4.11
C LEU A 42 -22.43 10.75 -5.16
N VAL A 43 -22.84 10.66 -6.42
CA VAL A 43 -22.26 11.46 -7.51
C VAL A 43 -22.48 12.95 -7.27
N GLU A 44 -23.70 13.33 -6.89
CA GLU A 44 -24.04 14.73 -6.59
C GLU A 44 -23.22 15.30 -5.43
N LYS A 45 -22.94 14.50 -4.39
CA LYS A 45 -22.08 14.92 -3.27
C LYS A 45 -20.66 15.31 -3.71
N THR A 46 -20.16 14.77 -4.83
CA THR A 46 -18.82 15.13 -5.34
C THR A 46 -18.77 16.54 -5.95
N ALA A 47 -19.92 17.10 -6.35
CA ALA A 47 -19.96 18.43 -6.97
C ALA A 47 -19.62 19.56 -5.98
N GLY A 48 -19.95 19.40 -4.70
CA GLY A 48 -19.68 20.39 -3.66
C GLY A 48 -18.18 20.71 -3.53
N PRO A 49 -17.33 19.70 -3.26
CA PRO A 49 -15.88 19.89 -3.20
C PRO A 49 -15.26 20.51 -4.46
N VAL A 50 -15.70 20.11 -5.66
CA VAL A 50 -15.21 20.68 -6.92
C VAL A 50 -15.51 22.18 -7.02
N LYS A 51 -16.75 22.57 -6.69
CA LYS A 51 -17.15 23.99 -6.68
C LYS A 51 -16.38 24.78 -5.61
N GLN A 52 -16.14 24.19 -4.45
CA GLN A 52 -15.37 24.83 -3.38
C GLN A 52 -13.92 25.06 -3.81
N ALA A 53 -13.27 24.07 -4.43
CA ALA A 53 -11.89 24.21 -4.92
C ALA A 53 -11.75 25.28 -6.01
N LEU A 54 -12.71 25.37 -6.93
CA LEU A 54 -12.76 26.47 -7.92
C LEU A 54 -12.93 27.83 -7.25
N SER A 55 -13.83 27.93 -6.27
CA SER A 55 -14.03 29.17 -5.51
C SER A 55 -12.77 29.58 -4.74
N ASP A 56 -12.09 28.65 -4.09
CA ASP A 56 -10.90 28.92 -3.29
C ASP A 56 -9.69 29.31 -4.15
N SER A 57 -9.57 28.73 -5.35
CA SER A 57 -8.54 29.10 -6.32
C SER A 57 -8.80 30.42 -7.06
N GLY A 58 -10.04 30.94 -6.98
CA GLY A 58 -10.46 32.11 -7.74
C GLY A 58 -10.60 31.86 -9.25
N LEU A 59 -10.58 30.59 -9.68
CA LEU A 59 -10.67 30.20 -11.09
C LEU A 59 -12.11 29.90 -11.50
N SER A 60 -12.41 30.17 -12.76
CA SER A 60 -13.64 29.72 -13.41
C SER A 60 -13.42 28.36 -14.10
N PRO A 61 -14.50 27.58 -14.36
CA PRO A 61 -14.40 26.36 -15.17
C PRO A 61 -13.70 26.55 -16.53
N SER A 62 -13.85 27.73 -17.15
CA SER A 62 -13.21 28.07 -18.42
C SER A 62 -11.68 28.19 -18.34
N ASP A 63 -11.14 28.51 -17.16
CA ASP A 63 -9.69 28.67 -16.96
C ASP A 63 -8.98 27.31 -16.87
N LEU A 64 -9.71 26.23 -16.61
CA LEU A 64 -9.16 24.88 -16.52
C LEU A 64 -8.64 24.44 -17.88
N SER A 65 -7.36 24.13 -18.01
CA SER A 65 -6.81 23.66 -19.29
C SER A 65 -7.16 22.21 -19.59
N LYS A 66 -7.07 21.34 -18.58
CA LYS A 66 -7.33 19.89 -18.66
C LYS A 66 -8.04 19.41 -17.41
N VAL A 67 -8.79 18.31 -17.53
CA VAL A 67 -9.41 17.60 -16.42
C VAL A 67 -8.76 16.21 -16.34
N LEU A 68 -8.13 15.90 -15.22
CA LEU A 68 -7.52 14.59 -14.98
C LEU A 68 -8.47 13.75 -14.12
N MET A 69 -8.89 12.60 -14.65
CA MET A 69 -9.81 11.68 -13.95
C MET A 69 -8.98 10.53 -13.37
N VAL A 70 -8.96 10.41 -12.05
CA VAL A 70 -8.14 9.44 -11.32
C VAL A 70 -9.02 8.53 -10.45
N GLY A 71 -8.62 7.27 -10.31
CA GLY A 71 -9.32 6.23 -9.55
C GLY A 71 -10.37 5.48 -10.38
N GLY A 72 -10.54 4.18 -10.13
CA GLY A 72 -11.42 3.31 -10.92
C GLY A 72 -12.88 3.77 -11.01
N SER A 73 -13.42 4.40 -9.96
CA SER A 73 -14.79 4.95 -9.96
C SER A 73 -15.00 6.10 -10.95
N SER A 74 -13.92 6.76 -11.40
CA SER A 74 -13.99 7.78 -12.45
C SER A 74 -14.37 7.22 -13.83
N ARG A 75 -14.36 5.89 -13.98
CA ARG A 75 -14.81 5.18 -15.19
C ARG A 75 -16.34 5.08 -15.29
N ILE A 76 -17.08 5.46 -14.24
CA ILE A 76 -18.54 5.45 -14.25
C ILE A 76 -19.04 6.59 -15.15
N PRO A 77 -19.89 6.33 -16.17
CA PRO A 77 -20.38 7.37 -17.08
C PRO A 77 -21.04 8.55 -16.37
N ALA A 78 -21.88 8.29 -15.34
CA ALA A 78 -22.53 9.35 -14.57
C ALA A 78 -21.53 10.28 -13.85
N VAL A 79 -20.37 9.77 -13.43
CA VAL A 79 -19.30 10.59 -12.82
C VAL A 79 -18.63 11.46 -13.88
N GLN A 80 -18.35 10.90 -15.06
CA GLN A 80 -17.78 11.65 -16.18
C GLN A 80 -18.72 12.76 -16.67
N ASP A 81 -20.01 12.46 -16.74
CA ASP A 81 -21.04 13.41 -17.14
C ASP A 81 -21.17 14.56 -16.12
N GLU A 82 -21.14 14.26 -14.81
CA GLU A 82 -21.19 15.31 -13.78
C GLU A 82 -19.93 16.19 -13.83
N VAL A 83 -18.74 15.60 -14.03
CA VAL A 83 -17.51 16.39 -14.18
C VAL A 83 -17.56 17.25 -15.44
N LYS A 84 -18.04 16.73 -16.56
CA LYS A 84 -18.22 17.51 -17.81
C LYS A 84 -19.21 18.65 -17.62
N LYS A 85 -20.28 18.42 -16.86
CA LYS A 85 -21.26 19.45 -16.50
C LYS A 85 -20.67 20.55 -15.61
N LEU A 86 -19.78 20.19 -14.66
CA LEU A 86 -19.15 21.15 -13.75
C LEU A 86 -18.02 21.95 -14.40
N THR A 87 -17.23 21.31 -15.25
CA THR A 87 -15.99 21.87 -15.81
C THR A 87 -16.12 22.33 -17.26
N GLY A 88 -17.15 21.87 -17.98
CA GLY A 88 -17.30 22.06 -19.42
C GLY A 88 -16.33 21.23 -20.27
N LYS A 89 -15.50 20.37 -19.66
CA LYS A 89 -14.42 19.64 -20.33
C LYS A 89 -14.55 18.13 -20.14
N GLU A 90 -14.09 17.39 -21.13
CA GLU A 90 -13.95 15.93 -21.01
C GLU A 90 -12.69 15.57 -20.23
N GLY A 91 -12.75 14.43 -19.53
CA GLY A 91 -11.58 13.86 -18.88
C GLY A 91 -10.48 13.52 -19.90
N PHE A 92 -9.25 13.94 -19.59
CA PHE A 92 -8.08 13.64 -20.39
C PHE A 92 -7.78 12.14 -20.37
N LYS A 93 -7.67 11.53 -21.56
CA LYS A 93 -7.51 10.08 -21.72
C LYS A 93 -6.06 9.58 -21.74
N GLY A 94 -5.09 10.48 -21.65
CA GLY A 94 -3.66 10.14 -21.70
C GLY A 94 -3.06 9.74 -20.35
N ILE A 95 -3.89 9.41 -19.35
CA ILE A 95 -3.44 8.94 -18.04
C ILE A 95 -4.11 7.61 -17.71
N ASN A 96 -3.38 6.73 -17.02
CA ASN A 96 -3.98 5.54 -16.42
C ASN A 96 -4.58 5.92 -15.05
N PRO A 97 -5.90 5.89 -14.87
CA PRO A 97 -6.53 6.30 -13.62
C PRO A 97 -6.21 5.38 -12.44
N ASP A 98 -5.74 4.16 -12.68
CA ASP A 98 -5.46 3.17 -11.64
C ASP A 98 -4.00 3.22 -11.16
N GLU A 99 -3.07 3.67 -12.01
CA GLU A 99 -1.62 3.62 -11.74
C GLU A 99 -0.97 4.99 -11.54
N CYS A 100 -1.57 6.07 -12.06
CA CYS A 100 -0.92 7.39 -12.07
C CYS A 100 -0.53 7.91 -10.68
N VAL A 101 -1.27 7.53 -9.63
CA VAL A 101 -0.92 7.88 -8.24
C VAL A 101 0.38 7.19 -7.81
N ALA A 102 0.51 5.89 -8.09
CA ALA A 102 1.72 5.13 -7.76
C ALA A 102 2.93 5.63 -8.56
N ILE A 103 2.74 5.95 -9.83
CA ILE A 103 3.78 6.57 -10.67
C ILE A 103 4.21 7.92 -10.09
N GLY A 104 3.26 8.77 -9.69
CA GLY A 104 3.55 10.05 -9.03
C GLY A 104 4.35 9.87 -7.74
N ALA A 105 4.00 8.88 -6.92
CA ALA A 105 4.73 8.55 -5.70
C ALA A 105 6.18 8.08 -6.00
N ALA A 106 6.37 7.25 -7.03
CA ALA A 106 7.70 6.81 -7.45
C ALA A 106 8.57 7.98 -7.96
N ILE A 107 7.97 8.91 -8.73
CA ILE A 107 8.67 10.13 -9.15
C ILE A 107 9.07 10.98 -7.95
N GLN A 108 8.18 11.15 -6.97
CA GLN A 108 8.50 11.88 -5.74
C GLN A 108 9.63 11.20 -4.95
N GLY A 109 9.65 9.86 -4.89
CA GLY A 109 10.76 9.10 -4.33
C GLY A 109 12.08 9.37 -5.06
N GLY A 110 12.07 9.43 -6.39
CA GLY A 110 13.23 9.79 -7.19
C GLY A 110 13.71 11.23 -6.98
N VAL A 111 12.80 12.18 -6.74
CA VAL A 111 13.16 13.57 -6.37
C VAL A 111 13.83 13.61 -5.00
N LEU A 112 13.31 12.87 -4.02
CA LEU A 112 13.91 12.77 -2.69
C LEU A 112 15.27 12.05 -2.70
N GLY A 113 15.42 11.05 -3.57
CA GLY A 113 16.68 10.32 -3.79
C GLY A 113 17.72 11.07 -4.63
N GLY A 114 17.32 12.14 -5.33
CA GLY A 114 18.18 12.93 -6.21
C GLY A 114 18.32 12.40 -7.63
N ASP A 115 17.66 11.30 -7.99
CA ASP A 115 17.67 10.72 -9.34
C ASP A 115 16.82 11.53 -10.35
N VAL A 116 15.88 12.33 -9.84
CA VAL A 116 14.98 13.17 -10.65
C VAL A 116 15.21 14.64 -10.32
N GLU A 117 15.76 15.38 -11.28
CA GLU A 117 16.01 16.82 -11.16
C GLU A 117 14.94 17.66 -11.91
N GLY A 118 14.82 18.94 -11.53
CA GLY A 118 14.00 19.91 -12.26
C GLY A 118 12.50 19.90 -11.92
N ILE A 119 12.09 19.16 -10.89
CA ILE A 119 10.72 19.16 -10.37
C ILE A 119 10.70 19.88 -9.02
N LEU A 120 9.86 20.93 -8.91
CA LEU A 120 9.57 21.60 -7.65
C LEU A 120 8.08 21.41 -7.35
N LEU A 121 7.78 20.73 -6.25
CA LEU A 121 6.43 20.53 -5.75
C LEU A 121 6.15 21.50 -4.61
N LEU A 122 5.07 22.28 -4.72
CA LEU A 122 4.52 23.07 -3.63
C LEU A 122 3.11 22.58 -3.37
N ASP A 123 2.90 21.96 -2.22
CA ASP A 123 1.60 21.47 -1.79
C ASP A 123 0.99 22.43 -0.75
N VAL A 124 -0.24 22.16 -0.31
CA VAL A 124 -0.99 22.98 0.64
C VAL A 124 -1.63 22.14 1.74
N THR A 125 -1.89 22.74 2.91
CA THR A 125 -2.72 22.09 3.94
C THR A 125 -4.22 22.13 3.53
N PRO A 126 -4.96 21.01 3.58
CA PRO A 126 -6.34 20.96 3.06
C PRO A 126 -7.38 21.59 4.00
N LEU A 127 -7.05 21.80 5.27
CA LEU A 127 -7.97 22.32 6.29
C LEU A 127 -7.26 23.35 7.16
N SER A 128 -8.02 24.33 7.63
CA SER A 128 -7.50 25.34 8.56
C SER A 128 -7.13 24.69 9.89
N LEU A 129 -6.02 25.14 10.45
CA LEU A 129 -5.50 24.72 11.76
C LEU A 129 -5.61 25.88 12.74
N GLY A 130 -6.08 25.57 13.94
CA GLY A 130 -6.33 26.56 14.95
C GLY A 130 -6.32 25.98 16.35
N ILE A 131 -6.60 26.85 17.33
CA ILE A 131 -6.75 26.47 18.74
C ILE A 131 -8.08 26.91 19.32
N GLU A 132 -8.52 26.20 20.34
CA GLU A 132 -9.66 26.61 21.15
C GLU A 132 -9.26 27.81 22.01
N THR A 133 -10.07 28.86 21.94
CA THR A 133 -9.92 30.07 22.74
C THR A 133 -11.12 30.26 23.65
N LEU A 134 -11.02 31.20 24.60
CA LEU A 134 -12.08 31.51 25.56
C LEU A 134 -13.42 31.71 24.85
N GLY A 135 -14.46 31.03 25.35
CA GLY A 135 -15.80 31.03 24.73
C GLY A 135 -16.04 29.87 23.76
N GLY A 136 -15.11 28.92 23.66
CA GLY A 136 -15.25 27.73 22.80
C GLY A 136 -15.14 28.06 21.30
N VAL A 137 -14.41 29.13 20.98
CA VAL A 137 -14.23 29.62 19.60
C VAL A 137 -12.94 29.03 19.03
N CYS A 138 -12.99 28.57 17.78
CA CYS A 138 -11.84 28.14 17.01
C CYS A 138 -11.14 29.37 16.43
N THR A 139 -9.98 29.72 16.98
CA THR A 139 -9.12 30.76 16.40
C THR A 139 -8.15 30.10 15.43
N LYS A 140 -8.31 30.36 14.13
CA LYS A 140 -7.44 29.84 13.07
C LYS A 140 -6.09 30.57 13.08
N LEU A 141 -5.01 29.81 12.94
CA LEU A 141 -3.64 30.34 12.80
C LEU A 141 -3.08 30.10 11.39
N ILE A 142 -3.46 28.98 10.78
CA ILE A 142 -3.12 28.65 9.39
C ILE A 142 -4.42 28.34 8.67
N ASP A 143 -4.72 29.09 7.62
CA ASP A 143 -5.91 28.87 6.80
C ASP A 143 -5.71 27.68 5.86
N ARG A 144 -6.82 27.02 5.49
CA ARG A 144 -6.80 25.99 4.44
C ARG A 144 -6.21 26.55 3.14
N ASN A 145 -5.63 25.67 2.34
CA ASN A 145 -4.90 25.99 1.11
C ASN A 145 -3.64 26.85 1.31
N THR A 146 -3.15 27.03 2.55
CA THR A 146 -1.84 27.62 2.79
C THR A 146 -0.75 26.66 2.31
N THR A 147 0.20 27.16 1.51
CA THR A 147 1.35 26.39 1.02
C THR A 147 2.21 25.85 2.15
N ILE A 148 2.65 24.61 2.03
CA ILE A 148 3.55 23.92 2.98
C ILE A 148 4.93 23.69 2.32
N PRO A 149 6.03 23.68 3.12
CA PRO A 149 6.08 23.86 4.57
C PRO A 149 5.78 25.31 5.01
N THR A 150 5.20 25.48 6.19
CA THR A 150 4.85 26.81 6.72
C THR A 150 4.86 26.85 8.24
N LYS A 151 5.18 28.02 8.78
CA LYS A 151 5.24 28.28 10.22
C LYS A 151 4.50 29.56 10.59
N LYS A 152 3.62 29.48 11.57
CA LYS A 152 2.88 30.62 12.12
C LYS A 152 2.90 30.61 13.64
N SER A 153 3.19 31.76 14.23
CA SER A 153 3.20 31.95 15.68
C SER A 153 2.24 33.08 16.05
N GLN A 154 1.49 32.89 17.12
CA GLN A 154 0.60 33.91 17.66
C GLN A 154 0.63 33.89 19.19
N VAL A 155 0.64 35.07 19.79
CA VAL A 155 0.67 35.23 21.24
C VAL A 155 -0.77 35.28 21.78
N PHE A 156 -1.04 34.40 22.74
CA PHE A 156 -2.25 34.31 23.53
C PHE A 156 -1.95 34.66 25.00
N SER A 157 -2.99 34.73 25.82
CA SER A 157 -2.85 34.98 27.25
C SER A 157 -3.84 34.14 28.06
N THR A 158 -3.67 34.13 29.38
CA THR A 158 -4.53 33.39 30.31
C THR A 158 -5.95 33.94 30.33
N ALA A 159 -6.92 33.04 30.49
CA ALA A 159 -8.34 33.37 30.52
C ALA A 159 -8.84 33.76 31.94
N ALA A 160 -8.09 33.39 32.99
CA ALA A 160 -8.43 33.65 34.38
C ALA A 160 -7.25 34.23 35.18
N ASP A 161 -7.56 34.97 36.25
CA ASP A 161 -6.56 35.50 37.17
C ASP A 161 -5.86 34.36 37.93
N PHE A 162 -4.54 34.49 38.10
CA PHE A 162 -3.67 33.53 38.79
C PHE A 162 -3.67 32.12 38.18
N GLN A 163 -4.02 31.99 36.90
CA GLN A 163 -3.95 30.74 36.15
C GLN A 163 -2.49 30.29 35.99
N THR A 164 -2.17 29.10 36.50
CA THR A 164 -0.81 28.51 36.50
C THR A 164 -0.60 27.44 35.42
N SER A 165 -1.65 27.07 34.68
CA SER A 165 -1.63 26.10 33.58
C SER A 165 -2.65 26.48 32.51
N VAL A 166 -2.32 26.27 31.23
CA VAL A 166 -3.20 26.52 30.09
C VAL A 166 -3.33 25.25 29.26
N GLU A 167 -4.57 24.82 29.02
CA GLU A 167 -4.87 23.75 28.06
C GLU A 167 -4.91 24.34 26.64
N VAL A 168 -4.13 23.78 25.74
CA VAL A 168 -4.15 24.09 24.31
C VAL A 168 -4.83 22.95 23.59
N ASN A 169 -6.05 23.18 23.10
CA ASN A 169 -6.78 22.24 22.26
C ASN A 169 -6.57 22.59 20.79
N VAL A 170 -5.86 21.74 20.06
CA VAL A 170 -5.54 21.92 18.64
C VAL A 170 -6.69 21.37 17.80
N LEU A 171 -7.16 22.17 16.85
CA LEU A 171 -8.31 21.84 16.01
C LEU A 171 -7.98 21.96 14.53
N GLN A 172 -8.71 21.18 13.74
CA GLN A 172 -8.73 21.23 12.29
C GLN A 172 -10.16 21.38 11.79
N GLY A 173 -10.41 22.40 10.95
CA GLY A 173 -11.70 22.60 10.32
C GLY A 173 -12.07 24.08 10.09
N GLU A 174 -13.24 24.27 9.48
CA GLU A 174 -13.68 25.57 8.97
C GLU A 174 -14.79 26.24 9.79
N ARG A 175 -15.28 25.56 10.84
CA ARG A 175 -16.40 26.05 11.67
C ARG A 175 -15.88 27.06 12.69
N GLU A 176 -16.70 28.03 13.09
CA GLU A 176 -16.32 29.06 14.06
C GLU A 176 -16.20 28.51 15.50
N MET A 177 -17.02 27.53 15.86
CA MET A 177 -17.02 26.93 17.19
C MET A 177 -16.07 25.73 17.25
N ALA A 178 -15.28 25.63 18.32
CA ALA A 178 -14.33 24.56 18.54
C ALA A 178 -15.01 23.17 18.56
N ALA A 179 -16.18 23.06 19.18
CA ALA A 179 -16.94 21.80 19.28
C ALA A 179 -17.39 21.22 17.93
N ASP A 180 -17.46 22.05 16.88
CA ASP A 180 -17.89 21.66 15.54
C ASP A 180 -16.71 21.28 14.62
N ASN A 181 -15.47 21.41 15.09
CA ASN A 181 -14.26 21.07 14.37
C ASN A 181 -13.63 19.79 14.91
N LYS A 182 -12.70 19.21 14.15
CA LYS A 182 -11.98 18.02 14.57
C LYS A 182 -10.88 18.43 15.56
N SER A 183 -10.99 18.02 16.82
CA SER A 183 -9.86 18.09 17.76
C SER A 183 -8.80 17.07 17.33
N LEU A 184 -7.57 17.57 17.13
CA LEU A 184 -6.40 16.78 16.76
C LEU A 184 -5.62 16.32 18.00
N GLY A 185 -5.69 17.10 19.09
CA GLY A 185 -5.04 16.76 20.34
C GLY A 185 -5.10 17.92 21.34
N ARG A 186 -4.78 17.61 22.60
CA ARG A 186 -4.74 18.57 23.70
C ARG A 186 -3.47 18.38 24.49
N PHE A 187 -2.89 19.48 24.94
CA PHE A 187 -1.74 19.45 25.85
C PHE A 187 -1.81 20.62 26.83
N HIS A 188 -1.19 20.45 27.99
CA HIS A 188 -1.17 21.47 29.04
C HIS A 188 0.22 22.11 29.11
N LEU A 189 0.26 23.44 29.07
CA LEU A 189 1.45 24.21 29.41
C LEU A 189 1.38 24.57 30.90
N ASP A 190 2.09 23.80 31.72
CA ASP A 190 2.13 23.99 33.17
C ASP A 190 3.23 24.94 33.64
N GLY A 191 3.00 25.52 34.82
CA GLY A 191 4.01 26.27 35.56
C GLY A 191 4.20 27.70 35.05
N ILE A 192 3.10 28.29 34.58
CA ILE A 192 2.95 29.73 34.31
C ILE A 192 2.97 30.47 35.64
N ALA A 193 3.71 31.59 35.71
CA ALA A 193 3.76 32.41 36.93
C ALA A 193 2.39 33.01 37.26
N PRO A 194 1.91 32.96 38.53
CA PRO A 194 0.64 33.55 38.90
C PRO A 194 0.60 35.07 38.62
N ALA A 195 -0.21 35.47 37.65
CA ALA A 195 -0.41 36.87 37.27
C ALA A 195 -1.89 37.12 36.97
N ARG A 196 -2.28 38.40 36.85
CA ARG A 196 -3.63 38.76 36.38
C ARG A 196 -3.84 38.26 34.95
N ARG A 197 -5.08 37.92 34.58
CA ARG A 197 -5.43 37.53 33.22
C ARG A 197 -4.94 38.57 32.21
N GLY A 198 -4.51 38.13 31.03
CA GLY A 198 -3.99 39.03 30.00
C GLY A 198 -2.51 39.41 30.16
N VAL A 199 -1.85 39.06 31.28
CA VAL A 199 -0.43 39.38 31.52
C VAL A 199 0.52 38.29 31.00
N PRO A 200 0.30 36.98 31.27
CA PRO A 200 1.16 35.93 30.70
C PRO A 200 1.11 35.95 29.17
N GLN A 201 2.26 35.81 28.51
CA GLN A 201 2.35 35.81 27.06
C GLN A 201 2.70 34.39 26.59
N ILE A 202 1.73 33.71 26.02
CA ILE A 202 1.84 32.32 25.59
C ILE A 202 1.91 32.33 24.07
N GLU A 203 3.10 32.17 23.52
CA GLU A 203 3.29 32.03 22.09
C GLU A 203 2.93 30.61 21.67
N VAL A 204 1.89 30.48 20.85
CA VAL A 204 1.53 29.21 20.22
C VAL A 204 2.04 29.23 18.79
N THR A 205 2.81 28.22 18.43
CA THR A 205 3.44 28.07 17.12
C THR A 205 2.93 26.80 16.45
N PHE A 206 2.45 26.95 15.22
CA PHE A 206 2.15 25.85 14.32
C PHE A 206 3.24 25.78 13.26
N ASP A 207 3.81 24.59 13.10
CA ASP A 207 4.84 24.28 12.11
C ASP A 207 4.38 23.06 11.30
N ILE A 208 4.18 23.24 10.00
CA ILE A 208 3.78 22.17 9.09
C ILE A 208 4.97 21.87 8.18
N ASP A 209 5.44 20.63 8.21
CA ASP A 209 6.54 20.19 7.37
C ASP A 209 6.08 19.86 5.93
N ALA A 210 7.04 19.46 5.09
CA ALA A 210 6.77 19.09 3.70
C ALA A 210 5.93 17.79 3.56
N ASN A 211 5.83 16.98 4.62
CA ASN A 211 5.02 15.76 4.65
C ASN A 211 3.59 16.02 5.19
N GLY A 212 3.29 17.26 5.60
CA GLY A 212 2.04 17.62 6.24
C GLY A 212 1.94 17.24 7.72
N ILE A 213 3.05 16.87 8.37
CA ILE A 213 3.10 16.63 9.82
C ILE A 213 3.03 17.99 10.52
N VAL A 214 2.08 18.10 11.46
CA VAL A 214 1.83 19.36 12.18
C VAL A 214 2.47 19.26 13.56
N ASN A 215 3.45 20.12 13.83
CA ASN A 215 4.00 20.32 15.15
C ASN A 215 3.39 21.59 15.75
N VAL A 216 2.74 21.45 16.91
CA VAL A 216 2.18 22.59 17.64
C VAL A 216 2.92 22.72 18.96
N SER A 217 3.59 23.86 19.17
CA SER A 217 4.22 24.18 20.45
C SER A 217 3.58 25.40 21.10
N ALA A 218 3.56 25.42 22.43
CA ALA A 218 3.16 26.55 23.23
C ALA A 218 4.29 26.89 24.19
N LYS A 219 4.73 28.16 24.17
CA LYS A 219 5.83 28.66 24.98
C LYS A 219 5.39 29.88 25.78
N ASP A 220 5.58 29.84 27.09
CA ASP A 220 5.43 31.04 27.91
C ASP A 220 6.69 31.90 27.78
N LEU A 221 6.54 33.10 27.21
CA LEU A 221 7.66 34.02 26.99
C LEU A 221 8.23 34.59 28.30
N GLY A 222 7.48 34.56 29.40
CA GLY A 222 7.95 35.03 30.71
C GLY A 222 8.86 34.02 31.41
N THR A 223 8.49 32.74 31.40
CA THR A 223 9.25 31.68 32.10
C THR A 223 10.16 30.87 31.18
N GLY A 224 9.97 30.96 29.86
CA GLY A 224 10.69 30.17 28.86
C GLY A 224 10.26 28.70 28.78
N LYS A 225 9.27 28.28 29.58
CA LYS A 225 8.73 26.92 29.54
C LYS A 225 7.97 26.69 28.25
N GLU A 226 8.17 25.50 27.68
CA GLU A 226 7.56 25.08 26.44
C GLU A 226 6.96 23.68 26.60
N GLN A 227 5.84 23.46 25.93
CA GLN A 227 5.23 22.16 25.72
C GLN A 227 4.78 22.07 24.27
N HIS A 228 4.78 20.87 23.70
CA HIS A 228 4.39 20.68 22.31
C HIS A 228 3.67 19.35 22.11
N ILE A 229 2.97 19.26 20.99
CA ILE A 229 2.35 18.05 20.47
C ILE A 229 2.72 17.91 18.99
N THR A 230 3.09 16.71 18.59
CA THR A 230 3.28 16.36 17.17
C THR A 230 2.07 15.58 16.70
N ILE A 231 1.44 16.05 15.63
CA ILE A 231 0.25 15.46 15.04
C ILE A 231 0.65 14.89 13.68
N THR A 232 0.74 13.57 13.62
CA THR A 232 1.01 12.83 12.38
C THR A 232 -0.31 12.40 11.73
N SER A 233 -0.36 12.42 10.40
CA SER A 233 -1.55 12.02 9.63
C SER A 233 -1.74 10.49 9.55
N SER A 234 -0.85 9.71 10.17
CA SER A 234 -0.84 8.24 10.11
C SER A 234 -0.98 7.63 11.50
N SER A 235 -2.12 6.93 11.65
CA SER A 235 -2.49 5.92 12.65
C SER A 235 -2.42 6.27 14.15
N ASN A 236 -3.53 5.96 14.84
CA ASN A 236 -3.65 5.88 16.30
C ASN A 236 -2.81 4.76 16.93
N MET A 237 -1.69 4.35 16.31
CA MET A 237 -0.84 3.28 16.81
C MET A 237 0.23 3.88 17.72
N SER A 238 0.30 3.39 18.96
CA SER A 238 1.39 3.77 19.84
C SER A 238 2.71 3.19 19.32
N LYS A 239 3.85 3.64 19.86
CA LYS A 239 5.15 3.04 19.54
C LYS A 239 5.16 1.54 19.83
N GLU A 240 4.48 1.10 20.89
CA GLU A 240 4.34 -0.31 21.22
C GLU A 240 3.56 -1.10 20.16
N ASP A 241 2.51 -0.50 19.58
CA ASP A 241 1.74 -1.12 18.49
C ASP A 241 2.58 -1.22 17.20
N ILE A 242 3.42 -0.23 16.92
CA ILE A 242 4.36 -0.25 15.78
C ILE A 242 5.38 -1.37 15.98
N ASP A 243 6.04 -1.43 17.13
CA ASP A 243 7.05 -2.45 17.45
C ASP A 243 6.47 -3.86 17.45
N LYS A 244 5.19 -4.00 17.84
CA LYS A 244 4.46 -5.26 17.77
C LYS A 244 4.17 -5.64 16.32
N ALA A 245 3.67 -4.71 15.51
CA ALA A 245 3.38 -4.96 14.09
C ALA A 245 4.63 -5.33 13.29
N VAL A 246 5.78 -4.69 13.58
CA VAL A 246 7.08 -5.04 12.97
C VAL A 246 7.47 -6.47 13.32
N ARG A 247 7.41 -6.84 14.61
CA ARG A 247 7.71 -8.21 15.04
C ARG A 247 6.77 -9.25 14.45
N GLU A 248 5.48 -8.95 14.36
CA GLU A 248 4.50 -9.83 13.72
C GLU A 248 4.80 -9.99 12.22
N ALA A 249 5.14 -8.90 11.51
CA ALA A 249 5.53 -8.95 10.11
C ALA A 249 6.80 -9.79 9.87
N GLU A 250 7.81 -9.67 10.73
CA GLU A 250 9.02 -10.50 10.68
C GLU A 250 8.71 -11.99 10.91
N GLN A 251 7.82 -12.30 11.86
CA GLN A 251 7.39 -13.68 12.11
C GLN A 251 6.64 -14.26 10.91
N PHE A 252 5.72 -13.49 10.30
CA PHE A 252 5.01 -13.94 9.10
C PHE A 252 5.96 -14.09 7.91
N ALA A 253 6.94 -13.21 7.74
CA ALA A 253 7.96 -13.36 6.70
C ALA A 253 8.75 -14.66 6.85
N ALA A 254 9.10 -15.05 8.09
CA ALA A 254 9.78 -16.32 8.36
C ALA A 254 8.86 -17.53 8.11
N GLU A 255 7.59 -17.46 8.48
CA GLU A 255 6.61 -18.51 8.16
C GLU A 255 6.38 -18.66 6.65
N ASP A 256 6.29 -17.55 5.93
CA ASP A 256 6.10 -17.52 4.48
C ASP A 256 7.33 -18.04 3.75
N ALA A 257 8.54 -17.71 4.21
CA ALA A 257 9.78 -18.31 3.70
C ALA A 257 9.81 -19.83 3.89
N ARG A 258 9.38 -20.33 5.06
CA ARG A 258 9.29 -21.77 5.33
C ARG A 258 8.23 -22.46 4.45
N LYS A 259 7.07 -21.84 4.25
CA LYS A 259 6.03 -22.36 3.34
C LYS A 259 6.50 -22.36 1.89
N LYS A 260 7.23 -21.31 1.46
CA LYS A 260 7.87 -21.26 0.15
C LYS A 260 8.86 -22.42 -0.02
N GLU A 261 9.73 -22.66 0.96
CA GLU A 261 10.67 -23.79 0.94
C GLU A 261 9.94 -25.15 0.88
N GLU A 262 8.84 -25.31 1.62
CA GLU A 262 8.02 -26.52 1.56
C GLU A 262 7.42 -26.73 0.16
N ILE A 263 6.85 -25.69 -0.44
CA ILE A 263 6.27 -25.73 -1.79
C ILE A 263 7.36 -26.01 -2.83
N ASP A 264 8.50 -25.34 -2.76
CA ASP A 264 9.61 -25.51 -3.69
C ASP A 264 10.20 -26.92 -3.60
N THR A 265 10.35 -27.46 -2.39
CA THR A 265 10.80 -28.83 -2.15
C THR A 265 9.82 -29.86 -2.71
N ARG A 266 8.51 -29.63 -2.54
CA ARG A 266 7.48 -30.51 -3.09
C ARG A 266 7.47 -30.48 -4.62
N ASN A 267 7.53 -29.28 -5.21
CA ASN A 267 7.60 -29.09 -6.66
C ASN A 267 8.85 -29.77 -7.26
N ALA A 268 10.01 -29.65 -6.61
CA ALA A 268 11.23 -30.34 -7.03
C ALA A 268 11.07 -31.87 -6.98
N GLY A 269 10.43 -32.39 -5.93
CA GLY A 269 10.11 -33.81 -5.81
C GLY A 269 9.15 -34.29 -6.91
N ASP A 270 8.04 -33.58 -7.14
CA ASP A 270 7.07 -33.90 -8.20
C ASP A 270 7.71 -33.85 -9.60
N GLN A 271 8.57 -32.86 -9.85
CA GLN A 271 9.31 -32.75 -11.10
C GLN A 271 10.28 -33.93 -11.30
N MET A 272 10.98 -34.35 -10.23
CA MET A 272 11.89 -35.49 -10.29
C MET A 272 11.14 -36.81 -10.53
N VAL A 273 9.98 -37.01 -9.88
CA VAL A 273 9.09 -38.14 -10.15
C VAL A 273 8.71 -38.16 -11.63
N TYR A 274 8.18 -37.06 -12.16
CA TYR A 274 7.75 -36.97 -13.54
C TYR A 274 8.89 -37.25 -14.54
N GLN A 275 10.05 -36.62 -14.35
CA GLN A 275 11.22 -36.83 -15.22
C GLN A 275 11.70 -38.28 -15.19
N THR A 276 11.68 -38.91 -14.02
CA THR A 276 12.10 -40.30 -13.86
C THR A 276 11.13 -41.24 -14.54
N GLU A 277 9.81 -41.07 -14.33
CA GLU A 277 8.78 -41.89 -14.98
C GLU A 277 8.84 -41.83 -16.50
N LYS A 278 8.97 -40.60 -17.03
CA LYS A 278 9.10 -40.38 -18.48
C LYS A 278 10.32 -41.08 -19.05
N THR A 279 11.47 -40.95 -18.39
CA THR A 279 12.71 -41.58 -18.85
C THR A 279 12.64 -43.11 -18.77
N LEU A 280 12.03 -43.66 -17.72
CA LEU A 280 11.78 -45.10 -17.59
C LEU A 280 10.85 -45.63 -18.69
N GLU A 281 9.86 -44.85 -19.11
CA GLU A 281 8.97 -45.22 -20.22
C GLU A 281 9.70 -45.20 -21.57
N GLU A 282 10.51 -44.17 -21.82
CA GLU A 282 11.30 -44.01 -23.05
C GLU A 282 12.44 -45.05 -23.18
N MET A 283 13.00 -45.50 -22.05
CA MET A 283 14.16 -46.40 -22.01
C MET A 283 13.83 -47.83 -21.55
N LYS A 284 12.55 -48.19 -21.52
CA LYS A 284 12.04 -49.48 -21.00
C LYS A 284 12.70 -50.74 -21.59
N ASP A 285 13.17 -50.65 -22.84
CA ASP A 285 13.78 -51.78 -23.57
C ASP A 285 15.32 -51.79 -23.50
N LYS A 286 15.93 -50.77 -22.87
CA LYS A 286 17.39 -50.58 -22.77
C LYS A 286 17.93 -50.66 -21.35
N ILE A 287 17.05 -50.60 -20.36
CA ILE A 287 17.43 -50.61 -18.95
C ILE A 287 17.47 -52.05 -18.41
N ASP A 288 18.46 -52.37 -17.57
CA ASP A 288 18.54 -53.69 -16.93
C ASP A 288 17.40 -53.87 -15.91
N PRO A 289 16.80 -55.07 -15.78
CA PRO A 289 15.73 -55.32 -14.82
C PRO A 289 16.08 -55.00 -13.36
N ALA A 290 17.34 -55.18 -12.95
CA ALA A 290 17.78 -54.88 -11.59
C ALA A 290 17.82 -53.36 -11.35
N ASP A 291 18.35 -52.59 -12.30
CA ASP A 291 18.42 -51.12 -12.22
C ASP A 291 17.01 -50.49 -12.30
N LYS A 292 16.09 -51.06 -13.08
CA LYS A 292 14.68 -50.63 -13.12
C LYS A 292 13.99 -50.81 -11.77
N SER A 293 14.20 -51.96 -11.14
CA SER A 293 13.62 -52.25 -9.82
C SER A 293 14.16 -51.31 -8.72
N GLU A 294 15.42 -50.88 -8.81
CA GLU A 294 16.03 -49.91 -7.89
C GLU A 294 15.40 -48.52 -8.04
N ILE A 295 15.14 -48.06 -9.28
CA ILE A 295 14.46 -46.78 -9.55
C ILE A 295 12.99 -46.82 -9.13
N ASP A 296 12.24 -47.86 -9.50
CA ASP A 296 10.81 -47.99 -9.16
C ASP A 296 10.58 -47.97 -7.64
N ALA A 297 11.48 -48.59 -6.87
CA ALA A 297 11.44 -48.55 -5.40
C ALA A 297 11.65 -47.12 -4.86
N ALA A 298 12.68 -46.42 -5.32
CA ALA A 298 12.95 -45.03 -4.91
C ALA A 298 11.82 -44.06 -5.32
N LEU A 299 11.19 -44.31 -6.47
CA LEU A 299 10.09 -43.51 -7.01
C LEU A 299 8.82 -43.71 -6.18
N ALA A 300 8.52 -44.93 -5.75
CA ALA A 300 7.41 -45.23 -4.84
C ALA A 300 7.60 -44.60 -3.45
N GLU A 301 8.83 -44.59 -2.93
CA GLU A 301 9.16 -43.94 -1.66
C GLU A 301 8.98 -42.41 -1.74
N LEU A 302 9.45 -41.77 -2.81
CA LEU A 302 9.27 -40.33 -3.01
C LEU A 302 7.78 -39.96 -3.19
N LYS A 303 7.02 -40.71 -3.99
CA LYS A 303 5.56 -40.50 -4.13
C LYS A 303 4.81 -40.61 -2.81
N THR A 304 5.20 -41.56 -1.96
CA THR A 304 4.63 -41.71 -0.62
C THR A 304 4.97 -40.50 0.26
N ALA A 305 6.23 -40.04 0.25
CA ALA A 305 6.63 -38.83 0.97
C ALA A 305 5.88 -37.57 0.48
N LEU A 306 5.68 -37.43 -0.82
CA LEU A 306 4.93 -36.34 -1.46
C LEU A 306 3.44 -36.33 -1.14
N SER A 307 2.87 -37.43 -0.60
CA SER A 307 1.50 -37.44 -0.08
C SER A 307 1.37 -36.91 1.36
N GLY A 308 2.50 -36.79 2.07
CA GLY A 308 2.58 -36.29 3.45
C GLY A 308 2.93 -34.79 3.52
N SER A 309 3.29 -34.33 4.72
CA SER A 309 3.66 -32.93 4.98
C SER A 309 5.07 -32.77 5.56
N ASP A 310 5.93 -33.79 5.40
CA ASP A 310 7.30 -33.78 5.92
C ASP A 310 8.29 -33.34 4.85
N THR A 311 8.64 -32.04 4.86
CA THR A 311 9.58 -31.43 3.91
C THR A 311 10.96 -32.08 3.94
N ALA A 312 11.44 -32.50 5.12
CA ALA A 312 12.76 -33.14 5.26
C ALA A 312 12.75 -34.53 4.62
N ALA A 313 11.66 -35.30 4.80
CA ALA A 313 11.49 -36.58 4.14
C ALA A 313 11.40 -36.44 2.61
N ILE A 314 10.62 -35.47 2.11
CA ILE A 314 10.52 -35.20 0.67
C ILE A 314 11.89 -34.86 0.08
N LYS A 315 12.66 -33.98 0.74
CA LYS A 315 14.01 -33.59 0.29
C LYS A 315 14.95 -34.79 0.24
N ALA A 316 15.02 -35.56 1.33
CA ALA A 316 15.89 -36.74 1.40
C ALA A 316 15.52 -37.80 0.35
N LYS A 317 14.23 -38.06 0.12
CA LYS A 317 13.77 -39.01 -0.90
C LYS A 317 13.96 -38.48 -2.32
N THR A 318 13.88 -37.17 -2.53
CA THR A 318 14.20 -36.53 -3.81
C THR A 318 15.68 -36.70 -4.14
N GLU A 319 16.57 -36.45 -3.18
CA GLU A 319 18.01 -36.69 -3.33
C GLU A 319 18.34 -38.17 -3.57
N ALA A 320 17.70 -39.09 -2.84
CA ALA A 320 17.87 -40.52 -3.04
C ALA A 320 17.46 -40.97 -4.44
N LEU A 321 16.28 -40.54 -4.93
CA LEU A 321 15.84 -40.83 -6.29
C LEU A 321 16.81 -40.24 -7.33
N THR A 322 17.27 -39.01 -7.11
CA THR A 322 18.24 -38.34 -7.98
C THR A 322 19.55 -39.13 -8.11
N GLN A 323 20.08 -39.63 -6.99
CA GLN A 323 21.32 -40.43 -6.97
C GLN A 323 21.16 -41.76 -7.71
N VAL A 324 20.05 -42.48 -7.47
CA VAL A 324 19.76 -43.74 -8.18
C VAL A 324 19.59 -43.48 -9.67
N PHE A 325 18.83 -42.43 -10.04
CA PHE A 325 18.58 -42.05 -11.42
C PHE A 325 19.87 -41.68 -12.17
N TYR A 326 20.78 -40.91 -11.56
CA TYR A 326 22.07 -40.58 -12.17
C TYR A 326 22.97 -41.80 -12.34
N LYS A 327 23.09 -42.65 -11.32
CA LYS A 327 23.90 -43.87 -11.36
C LYS A 327 23.46 -44.81 -12.49
N VAL A 328 22.15 -44.97 -12.69
CA VAL A 328 21.61 -45.80 -13.78
C VAL A 328 21.80 -45.11 -15.14
N SER A 329 21.61 -43.79 -15.21
CA SER A 329 21.87 -43.01 -16.43
C SER A 329 23.33 -43.13 -16.88
N GLU A 330 24.31 -43.03 -15.97
CA GLU A 330 25.74 -43.21 -16.26
C GLU A 330 26.05 -44.61 -16.83
N LYS A 331 25.51 -45.67 -16.23
CA LYS A 331 25.65 -47.05 -16.75
C LYS A 331 25.07 -47.18 -18.16
N LEU A 332 23.92 -46.58 -18.40
CA LEU A 332 23.23 -46.64 -19.69
C LEU A 332 24.03 -45.95 -20.81
N TYR A 333 24.62 -44.79 -20.50
CA TYR A 333 25.54 -44.06 -21.38
C TYR A 333 26.82 -44.87 -21.67
N GLN A 334 27.35 -45.59 -20.67
CA GLN A 334 28.52 -46.46 -20.85
C GLN A 334 28.20 -47.71 -21.70
N GLN A 335 26.99 -48.27 -21.60
CA GLN A 335 26.58 -49.44 -22.40
C GLN A 335 26.20 -49.12 -23.85
N THR A 336 25.80 -47.88 -24.17
CA THR A 336 25.43 -47.49 -25.55
C THR A 336 26.60 -47.01 -26.41
N GLY A 337 27.82 -46.90 -25.87
CA GLY A 337 29.03 -46.67 -26.68
C GLY A 337 29.03 -45.36 -27.49
N ALA A 338 28.34 -44.32 -27.03
CA ALA A 338 28.47 -43.00 -27.63
C ALA A 338 29.77 -42.35 -27.15
N GLN A 339 30.68 -42.03 -28.07
CA GLN A 339 31.85 -41.19 -27.79
C GLN A 339 31.41 -39.84 -27.15
N PRO A 340 32.25 -39.26 -26.28
CA PRO A 340 32.11 -37.85 -25.95
C PRO A 340 32.41 -37.03 -27.21
N GLY A 341 31.38 -36.39 -27.77
CA GLY A 341 31.58 -35.30 -28.72
C GLY A 341 32.28 -34.15 -27.98
N PRO A 342 33.45 -33.67 -28.44
CA PRO A 342 34.09 -32.53 -27.83
C PRO A 342 33.35 -31.27 -28.27
N GLU A 343 32.52 -30.71 -27.39
CA GLU A 343 32.36 -29.25 -27.35
C GLU A 343 32.05 -28.81 -25.92
N ALA A 344 33.13 -28.60 -25.18
CA ALA A 344 33.16 -27.62 -24.11
C ALA A 344 33.06 -26.23 -24.74
N GLY A 345 31.86 -25.66 -24.75
CA GLY A 345 31.67 -24.21 -24.76
C GLY A 345 31.39 -23.78 -23.32
N GLY A 346 32.40 -23.25 -22.63
CA GLY A 346 32.27 -22.73 -21.28
C GLY A 346 31.27 -21.56 -21.18
N PRO A 347 30.88 -21.18 -19.95
CA PRO A 347 29.95 -20.08 -19.75
C PRO A 347 30.64 -18.76 -20.11
N GLN A 348 30.16 -18.08 -21.15
CA GLN A 348 30.53 -16.70 -21.42
C GLN A 348 29.29 -15.83 -21.67
N ALA A 349 29.28 -14.74 -20.91
CA ALA A 349 28.36 -13.63 -20.97
C ALA A 349 28.21 -13.02 -22.37
N GLY A 350 26.99 -12.56 -22.69
CA GLY A 350 26.68 -11.72 -23.85
C GLY A 350 25.30 -12.00 -24.42
N GLY A 351 24.29 -11.24 -24.01
CA GLY A 351 22.87 -11.45 -24.37
C GLY A 351 22.52 -11.21 -25.85
N PRO A 352 21.25 -11.43 -26.19
CA PRO A 352 20.52 -10.36 -26.87
C PRO A 352 19.12 -10.12 -26.32
N GLN A 353 18.75 -8.85 -26.45
CA GLN A 353 17.52 -8.17 -26.12
C GLN A 353 16.35 -8.63 -27.01
N GLY A 354 15.17 -8.86 -26.40
CA GLY A 354 13.88 -8.68 -27.08
C GLY A 354 12.81 -9.74 -26.79
N GLY A 355 11.85 -9.42 -25.90
CA GLY A 355 10.45 -9.84 -26.05
C GLY A 355 9.79 -10.55 -24.86
N ASP A 356 9.21 -9.76 -23.96
CA ASP A 356 8.12 -10.06 -23.00
C ASP A 356 8.30 -11.22 -22.00
N GLY A 357 8.74 -10.84 -20.79
CA GLY A 357 8.63 -11.67 -19.58
C GLY A 357 8.88 -10.81 -18.34
N GLN A 358 7.87 -10.67 -17.49
CA GLN A 358 7.91 -9.98 -16.20
C GLN A 358 9.10 -10.45 -15.36
N GLN A 359 10.04 -9.53 -15.13
CA GLN A 359 11.21 -9.75 -14.30
C GLN A 359 10.87 -9.38 -12.86
N TYR A 360 10.71 -10.39 -12.01
CA TYR A 360 10.68 -10.21 -10.55
C TYR A 360 12.11 -9.90 -10.09
N TYR A 361 12.30 -8.74 -9.48
CA TYR A 361 13.53 -8.38 -8.78
C TYR A 361 13.42 -8.85 -7.33
N ASP A 362 14.23 -9.84 -6.94
CA ASP A 362 14.56 -10.07 -5.53
C ASP A 362 15.46 -8.92 -5.09
N ALA A 363 14.89 -8.00 -4.31
CA ALA A 363 15.66 -6.95 -3.63
C ALA A 363 16.26 -7.54 -2.36
N ASP A 364 17.55 -7.83 -2.38
CA ASP A 364 18.33 -8.09 -1.16
C ASP A 364 18.34 -6.81 -0.30
N TYR A 365 17.55 -6.81 0.76
CA TYR A 365 17.54 -5.73 1.74
C TYR A 365 18.73 -5.93 2.70
N THR A 366 19.77 -5.11 2.56
CA THR A 366 20.80 -4.98 3.59
C THR A 366 20.34 -3.91 4.58
N VAL A 367 20.02 -4.33 5.79
CA VAL A 367 19.80 -3.41 6.92
C VAL A 367 21.14 -2.77 7.25
N VAL A 368 21.27 -1.47 6.98
CA VAL A 368 22.40 -0.67 7.45
C VAL A 368 21.99 -0.12 8.82
N ASP A 369 22.61 -0.63 9.88
CA ASP A 369 22.52 -0.04 11.22
C ASP A 369 23.20 1.35 11.19
N ASP A 370 22.44 2.41 11.43
CA ASP A 370 22.92 3.79 11.47
C ASP A 370 23.72 4.16 12.74
N ASP A 371 24.11 3.18 13.55
CA ASP A 371 25.01 3.40 14.69
C ASP A 371 26.48 3.18 14.31
N LYS A 372 27.00 4.05 13.42
CA LYS A 372 28.44 4.43 13.32
C LYS A 372 28.71 5.46 12.19
N LYS A 373 28.35 6.73 12.41
CA LYS A 373 29.28 7.89 12.49
C LYS A 373 28.57 9.23 12.53
#